data_AF-A0A870NUU7-F1
#
_entry.id   AF-A0A870NUU7-F1
#
_cell.length_a   1.000
_cell.length_b   1.000
_cell.length_c   1.000
_cell.angle_alpha   90.00
_cell.angle_beta   90.00
_cell.angle_gamma   90.00
#
_symmetry.space_group_name_H-M   'P 1'
#
loop_
_entity.id
_entity.type
_entity.pdbx_description
1 polymer ?
#
loop_
_entity_poly.entity_id
_entity_poly.type
_entity_poly.pdbx_seq_one_letter_code
_entity_poly.pdbx_strand_id
1 'polypeptide(L)'
;VIIGFIMCMVLLGILSGLEVSIVGLSLLGVLAMPLFLSGGYSEMNGMFSLDFSGQALVVLSIYISFLMLMGSATVSRFNAFNSLIVCIGVLLVGAFSVSATFLFFILFEGVLFPTLLLIVGWGYQPERLQAV
;
A
#
# COMPACT_ATOMS: atom_id res chain seq x y z
N VAL A 1 -3.22 -5.92 -14.96
CA VAL A 1 -3.92 -6.04 -13.65
C VAL A 1 -3.21 -5.23 -12.56
N ILE A 2 -1.93 -5.50 -12.27
CA ILE A 2 -1.13 -4.79 -11.25
C ILE A 2 -1.11 -3.27 -11.46
N ILE A 3 -0.80 -2.82 -12.68
CA ILE A 3 -0.79 -1.39 -13.01
C ILE A 3 -2.16 -0.76 -12.74
N GLY A 4 -3.25 -1.49 -13.00
CA GLY A 4 -4.60 -1.04 -12.67
C GLY A 4 -4.81 -0.88 -11.16
N PHE A 5 -4.35 -1.84 -10.36
CA PHE A 5 -4.37 -1.70 -8.89
C PHE A 5 -3.57 -0.48 -8.42
N ILE A 6 -2.36 -0.29 -8.95
CA ILE A 6 -1.51 0.87 -8.62
C ILE A 6 -2.23 2.18 -8.99
N MET A 7 -2.78 2.29 -10.20
CA MET A 7 -3.50 3.48 -10.65
C MET A 7 -4.73 3.78 -9.77
N CYS A 8 -5.51 2.77 -9.40
CA CYS A 8 -6.65 2.95 -8.49
C CYS A 8 -6.21 3.41 -7.10
N MET A 9 -5.13 2.86 -6.56
CA MET A 9 -4.57 3.27 -5.27
C MET A 9 -4.08 4.73 -5.32
N VAL A 10 -3.40 5.13 -6.39
CA VAL A 10 -2.96 6.53 -6.58
C VAL A 10 -4.16 7.48 -6.66
N LEU A 11 -5.22 7.11 -7.39
CA LEU A 11 -6.44 7.91 -7.48
C LEU A 11 -7.12 8.07 -6.10
N LEU A 12 -7.16 7.04 -5.28
CA LEU A 12 -7.69 7.11 -3.91
C LEU A 12 -6.86 8.03 -3.02
N GLY A 13 -5.54 8.05 -3.20
CA GLY A 13 -4.65 8.97 -2.49
C GLY A 13 -4.93 10.43 -2.82
N ILE A 14 -5.21 10.73 -4.10
CA ILE A 14 -5.54 12.08 -4.57
C ILE A 14 -6.91 12.52 -4.05
N LEU A 15 -7.90 11.61 -4.07
CA LEU A 15 -9.26 11.94 -3.66
C LEU A 15 -9.40 12.18 -2.15
N SER A 16 -8.45 11.69 -1.33
CA SER A 16 -8.16 11.95 0.10
C SER A 16 -9.32 11.94 1.12
N GLY A 17 -10.58 11.92 0.69
CA GLY A 17 -11.75 11.79 1.52
C GLY A 17 -11.74 10.41 2.20
N LEU A 18 -11.92 10.42 3.51
CA LEU A 18 -11.80 9.23 4.35
C LEU A 18 -12.81 8.16 3.93
N GLU A 19 -14.08 8.54 3.72
CA GLU A 19 -15.13 7.61 3.27
C GLU A 19 -14.83 7.01 1.89
N VAL A 20 -14.40 7.85 0.94
CA VAL A 20 -14.07 7.42 -0.43
C VAL A 20 -12.88 6.45 -0.41
N SER A 21 -11.86 6.73 0.40
CA SER A 21 -10.69 5.86 0.52
C SER A 21 -11.01 4.51 1.18
N ILE A 22 -11.88 4.47 2.20
CA ILE A 22 -12.32 3.22 2.83
C ILE A 22 -13.10 2.36 1.82
N VAL A 23 -14.10 2.96 1.16
CA VAL A 23 -14.92 2.23 0.18
C VAL A 23 -14.06 1.75 -0.98
N GLY A 24 -13.19 2.61 -1.51
CA GLY A 24 -12.27 2.29 -2.60
C GLY A 24 -11.32 1.14 -2.26
N LEU A 25 -10.67 1.17 -1.10
CA LEU A 25 -9.78 0.09 -0.67
C LEU A 25 -10.52 -1.22 -0.42
N SER A 26 -11.74 -1.18 0.12
CA SER A 26 -12.54 -2.39 0.33
C SER A 26 -12.90 -3.08 -1.00
N LEU A 27 -13.27 -2.29 -2.02
CA LEU A 27 -13.54 -2.80 -3.37
C LEU A 27 -12.27 -3.36 -4.01
N LEU A 28 -11.13 -2.67 -3.89
CA LEU A 28 -9.85 -3.15 -4.41
C LEU A 28 -9.42 -4.46 -3.74
N GLY A 29 -9.64 -4.61 -2.43
CA GLY A 29 -9.36 -5.84 -1.70
C GLY A 29 -10.13 -7.04 -2.24
N VAL A 30 -11.43 -6.88 -2.51
CA VAL A 30 -12.26 -7.92 -3.12
C VAL A 30 -11.78 -8.26 -4.54
N LEU A 31 -11.46 -7.24 -5.33
CA LEU A 31 -10.95 -7.42 -6.70
C LEU A 31 -9.57 -8.08 -6.75
N ALA A 32 -8.78 -8.00 -5.67
CA ALA A 32 -7.45 -8.60 -5.59
C ALA A 32 -7.47 -10.09 -5.25
N MET A 33 -8.52 -10.61 -4.60
CA MET A 33 -8.63 -12.03 -4.20
C MET A 33 -8.47 -13.06 -5.34
N PRO A 34 -8.96 -12.81 -6.58
CA PRO A 34 -8.74 -13.72 -7.70
C PRO A 34 -7.26 -13.90 -8.09
N LEU A 35 -6.38 -12.93 -7.78
CA LEU A 35 -4.95 -13.07 -8.04
C LEU A 35 -4.38 -14.26 -7.27
N PHE A 36 -4.74 -14.41 -5.99
CA PHE A 36 -4.25 -15.49 -5.14
C PHE A 36 -4.70 -16.88 -5.62
N LEU A 37 -5.94 -17.00 -6.11
CA LEU A 37 -6.46 -18.28 -6.61
C LEU A 37 -5.83 -18.73 -7.92
N SER A 38 -5.29 -17.80 -8.72
CA SER A 38 -4.84 -18.11 -10.07
C SER A 38 -3.61 -19.02 -10.12
N GLY A 39 -2.82 -19.11 -9.05
CA GLY A 39 -1.67 -20.03 -8.89
C GLY A 39 -0.57 -19.93 -9.95
N GLY A 40 -0.79 -19.12 -10.98
CA GLY A 40 0.05 -19.00 -12.15
C GLY A 40 1.00 -17.84 -12.00
N TYR A 41 2.20 -18.03 -12.52
CA TYR A 41 3.13 -16.95 -12.77
C TYR A 41 2.52 -15.98 -13.80
N SER A 42 2.59 -14.67 -13.50
CA SER A 42 2.25 -13.64 -14.48
C SER A 42 3.39 -12.65 -14.64
N GLU A 43 3.85 -12.49 -15.86
CA GLU A 43 4.87 -11.51 -16.24
C GLU A 43 4.28 -10.41 -17.13
N MET A 44 4.77 -9.19 -16.94
CA MET A 44 4.48 -8.05 -17.82
C MET A 44 5.81 -7.43 -18.24
N ASN A 45 6.13 -7.59 -19.52
CA ASN A 45 7.28 -6.98 -20.21
C ASN A 45 8.63 -7.13 -19.48
N GLY A 46 8.82 -8.20 -18.71
CA GLY A 46 10.05 -8.49 -17.97
C GLY A 46 10.35 -7.58 -16.75
N MET A 47 9.61 -6.48 -16.56
CA MET A 47 9.82 -5.55 -15.44
C MET A 47 8.95 -5.88 -14.22
N PHE A 48 7.71 -6.33 -14.46
CA PHE A 48 6.82 -6.78 -13.40
C PHE A 48 6.62 -8.28 -13.53
N SER A 49 6.88 -9.00 -12.46
CA SER A 49 6.67 -10.44 -12.36
C SER A 49 5.99 -10.75 -11.04
N LEU A 50 4.92 -11.53 -11.10
CA LEU A 50 4.20 -11.99 -9.93
C LEU A 50 4.28 -13.51 -9.86
N ASP A 51 5.12 -13.96 -8.94
CA ASP A 51 5.10 -15.33 -8.44
C ASP A 51 4.00 -15.48 -7.38
N PHE A 52 3.67 -16.72 -7.01
CA PHE A 52 2.67 -17.01 -5.99
C PHE A 52 2.91 -16.25 -4.67
N SER A 53 4.16 -16.12 -4.24
CA SER A 53 4.54 -15.34 -3.05
C SER A 53 4.30 -13.84 -3.23
N GLY A 54 4.67 -13.28 -4.38
CA GLY A 54 4.40 -11.87 -4.73
C GLY A 54 2.90 -11.57 -4.77
N GLN A 55 2.10 -12.48 -5.34
CA GLN A 55 0.63 -12.35 -5.35
C GLN A 55 0.04 -12.30 -3.95
N ALA A 56 0.48 -13.20 -3.05
CA ALA A 56 0.03 -13.21 -1.67
C ALA A 56 0.39 -11.90 -0.94
N LEU A 57 1.60 -11.38 -1.13
CA LEU A 57 2.06 -10.15 -0.50
C LEU A 57 1.35 -8.90 -1.07
N VAL A 58 1.04 -8.87 -2.37
CA VAL A 58 0.25 -7.80 -2.97
C VAL A 58 -1.16 -7.76 -2.38
N VAL A 59 -1.85 -8.90 -2.29
CA VAL A 59 -3.20 -8.97 -1.68
C VAL A 59 -3.15 -8.53 -0.21
N LEU A 60 -2.14 -8.99 0.54
CA LEU A 60 -1.95 -8.61 1.94
C LEU A 60 -1.71 -7.10 2.09
N SER A 61 -0.89 -6.49 1.24
CA SER A 61 -0.58 -5.06 1.32
C SER A 61 -1.82 -4.17 1.14
N ILE A 62 -2.71 -4.54 0.20
CA ILE A 62 -3.99 -3.85 0.00
C ILE A 62 -4.88 -4.01 1.25
N TYR A 63 -4.95 -5.23 1.81
CA TYR A 63 -5.75 -5.49 3.00
C TYR A 63 -5.24 -4.74 4.25
N ILE A 64 -3.93 -4.69 4.46
CA ILE A 64 -3.34 -3.92 5.57
C ILE A 64 -3.63 -2.42 5.40
N SER A 65 -3.51 -1.87 4.18
CA SER A 65 -3.84 -0.47 3.94
C SER A 65 -5.29 -0.14 4.28
N PHE A 66 -6.22 -1.05 3.96
CA PHE A 66 -7.63 -0.93 4.35
C PHE A 66 -7.81 -0.92 5.87
N LEU A 67 -7.18 -1.86 6.58
CA LEU A 67 -7.27 -1.94 8.04
C LEU A 67 -6.64 -0.72 8.73
N MET A 68 -5.54 -0.20 8.20
CA MET A 68 -4.91 1.03 8.73
C MET A 68 -5.84 2.24 8.60
N LEU A 69 -6.57 2.37 7.48
CA LEU A 69 -7.56 3.44 7.33
C LEU A 69 -8.75 3.25 8.27
N MET A 70 -9.30 2.04 8.39
CA MET A 70 -10.41 1.76 9.31
C MET A 70 -10.05 2.03 10.77
N GLY A 71 -8.85 1.62 11.19
CA GLY A 71 -8.34 1.92 12.54
C GLY A 71 -8.13 3.42 12.78
N SER A 72 -7.88 4.20 11.72
CA SER A 72 -7.73 5.64 11.82
C SER A 72 -9.04 6.42 11.81
N ALA A 73 -10.15 5.82 11.36
CA ALA A 73 -11.44 6.48 11.25
C ALA A 73 -11.98 7.01 12.60
N THR A 74 -11.58 6.37 13.71
CA THR A 74 -11.97 6.77 15.06
C THR A 74 -11.24 8.02 15.56
N VAL A 75 -10.07 8.33 15.00
CA VAL A 75 -9.25 9.49 15.35
C VAL A 75 -9.34 10.46 14.19
N SER A 76 -10.31 11.37 14.26
CA SER A 76 -10.61 12.40 13.25
C SER A 76 -9.36 13.12 12.76
N ARG A 77 -8.79 12.65 11.65
CA ARG A 77 -7.51 13.13 11.14
C ARG A 77 -7.61 13.70 9.74
N PHE A 78 -6.72 14.67 9.52
CA PHE A 78 -6.50 15.39 8.27
C PHE A 78 -6.31 14.45 7.07
N ASN A 79 -6.74 14.91 5.90
CA ASN A 79 -6.55 14.25 4.61
C ASN A 79 -5.09 13.84 4.33
N ALA A 80 -4.11 14.57 4.89
CA ALA A 80 -2.69 14.23 4.79
C ALA A 80 -2.37 12.85 5.37
N PHE A 81 -2.96 12.48 6.51
CA PHE A 81 -2.75 11.18 7.14
C PHE A 81 -3.25 10.03 6.25
N ASN A 82 -4.43 10.22 5.64
CA ASN A 82 -4.98 9.26 4.68
C ASN A 82 -4.08 9.10 3.46
N SER A 83 -3.63 10.22 2.86
CA SER A 83 -2.74 10.19 1.70
C SER A 83 -1.41 9.46 1.97
N LEU A 84 -0.87 9.56 3.19
CA LEU A 84 0.35 8.86 3.60
C LEU A 84 0.15 7.36 3.73
N ILE A 85 -0.99 6.92 4.30
CA ILE A 85 -1.33 5.49 4.36
C ILE A 85 -1.48 4.92 2.95
N VAL A 86 -2.18 5.61 2.07
CA VAL A 86 -2.34 5.16 0.68
C VAL A 86 -0.99 5.16 -0.05
N CYS A 87 -0.13 6.14 0.20
CA CYS A 87 1.24 6.18 -0.35
C CYS A 87 2.07 4.96 0.07
N ILE A 88 2.01 4.56 1.34
CA ILE A 88 2.65 3.32 1.84
C ILE A 88 2.10 2.10 1.09
N GLY A 89 0.78 2.02 0.91
CA GLY A 89 0.14 0.93 0.16
C GLY A 89 0.63 0.85 -1.29
N VAL A 90 0.73 1.99 -1.99
CA VAL A 90 1.23 2.05 -3.38
C VAL A 90 2.68 1.55 -3.47
N LEU A 91 3.56 2.01 -2.57
CA LEU A 91 4.96 1.62 -2.57
C LEU A 91 5.14 0.12 -2.29
N LEU A 92 4.37 -0.45 -1.37
CA LEU A 92 4.41 -1.88 -1.06
C LEU A 92 3.91 -2.75 -2.23
N VAL A 93 2.79 -2.37 -2.86
CA VAL A 93 2.28 -3.08 -4.06
C VAL A 93 3.31 -3.00 -5.19
N GLY A 94 3.96 -1.85 -5.36
CA GLY A 94 5.06 -1.69 -6.30
C GLY A 94 6.23 -2.63 -5.98
N ALA A 95 6.71 -2.63 -4.73
CA ALA A 95 7.86 -3.45 -4.32
C ALA A 95 7.63 -4.94 -4.60
N PHE A 96 6.47 -5.49 -4.21
CA PHE A 96 6.18 -6.91 -4.37
C PHE A 96 5.80 -7.34 -5.80
N SER A 97 5.69 -6.41 -6.75
CA SER A 97 5.33 -6.73 -8.14
C SER A 97 6.52 -6.66 -9.12
N VAL A 98 7.68 -6.18 -8.68
CA VAL A 98 8.83 -5.94 -9.54
C VAL A 98 9.74 -7.16 -9.61
N SER A 99 10.27 -7.45 -10.79
CA SER A 99 11.20 -8.57 -11.04
C SER A 99 12.66 -8.25 -10.63
N ALA A 100 13.09 -7.01 -10.82
CA ALA A 100 14.46 -6.58 -10.58
C ALA A 100 14.73 -6.29 -9.10
N THR A 101 15.69 -7.00 -8.51
CA THR A 101 16.11 -6.85 -7.10
C THR A 101 16.54 -5.43 -6.73
N PHE A 102 17.18 -4.72 -7.66
CA PHE A 102 17.58 -3.33 -7.47
C PHE A 102 16.38 -2.40 -7.29
N LEU A 103 15.33 -2.57 -8.11
CA LEU A 103 14.15 -1.70 -8.06
C LEU A 103 13.24 -2.07 -6.88
N PHE A 104 13.19 -3.35 -6.49
CA PHE A 104 12.62 -3.77 -5.19
C PHE A 104 13.26 -3.01 -4.02
N PHE A 105 14.60 -2.94 -3.97
CA PHE A 105 15.31 -2.26 -2.89
C PHE A 105 14.96 -0.77 -2.80
N ILE A 106 14.93 -0.06 -3.95
CA ILE A 106 14.56 1.36 -4.00
C ILE A 106 13.15 1.59 -3.49
N LEU A 107 12.18 0.79 -3.93
CA LEU A 107 10.79 0.93 -3.50
C LEU A 107 10.62 0.60 -2.03
N PHE A 108 11.34 -0.41 -1.52
CA PHE A 108 11.29 -0.82 -0.12
C PHE A 108 11.86 0.25 0.82
N GLU A 109 13.04 0.81 0.51
CA GLU A 109 13.60 1.95 1.24
C GLU A 109 12.69 3.19 1.14
N GLY A 110 12.03 3.37 -0.02
CA GLY A 110 11.05 4.44 -0.23
C GLY A 110 9.88 4.41 0.75
N VAL A 111 9.49 3.23 1.28
CA VAL A 111 8.41 3.09 2.29
C VAL A 111 8.82 3.70 3.64
N LEU A 112 10.12 3.78 3.95
CA LEU A 112 10.59 4.34 5.22
C LEU A 112 10.24 5.82 5.36
N PHE A 113 10.26 6.59 4.28
CA PHE A 113 9.95 8.02 4.33
C PHE A 113 8.50 8.33 4.79
N PRO A 114 7.44 7.81 4.13
CA PRO A 114 6.07 8.07 4.57
C PRO A 114 5.76 7.42 5.92
N THR A 115 6.38 6.29 6.27
CA THR A 115 6.21 5.69 7.60
C THR A 115 6.82 6.59 8.68
N LEU A 116 8.03 7.09 8.50
CA LEU A 116 8.65 8.07 9.41
C LEU A 116 7.77 9.31 9.60
N LEU A 117 7.21 9.85 8.52
CA LEU A 117 6.32 11.02 8.61
C LEU A 117 5.06 10.72 9.44
N LEU A 118 4.49 9.52 9.32
CA LEU A 118 3.37 9.09 10.18
C LEU A 118 3.77 8.97 11.66
N ILE A 119 4.96 8.42 11.93
CA ILE A 119 5.47 8.23 13.29
C ILE A 119 5.69 9.59 13.97
N VAL A 120 6.39 10.51 13.30
CA VAL A 120 6.73 11.83 13.85
C VAL A 120 5.53 12.76 13.88
N GLY A 121 4.69 12.75 12.83
CA GLY A 121 3.58 13.70 12.70
C GLY A 121 2.39 13.40 13.62
N TRP A 122 2.11 12.13 13.89
CA TRP A 122 0.91 11.72 14.66
C TRP A 122 1.20 10.72 15.80
N GLY A 123 2.46 10.46 16.12
CA GLY A 123 2.84 9.70 17.31
C GLY A 123 2.79 10.56 18.57
N TYR A 124 1.96 10.19 19.55
CA TYR A 124 1.78 10.96 20.79
C TYR A 124 2.94 10.81 21.80
N GLN A 125 3.84 9.82 21.62
CA GLN A 125 4.94 9.53 22.55
C GLN A 125 6.31 9.91 21.95
N PRO A 126 7.08 10.78 22.64
CA PRO A 126 8.38 11.24 22.15
C PRO A 126 9.47 10.15 22.11
N GLU A 127 9.34 9.08 22.90
CA GLU A 127 10.29 7.95 22.94
C GLU A 127 10.41 7.19 21.61
N ARG A 128 9.43 7.32 20.71
CA ARG A 128 9.45 6.67 19.39
C ARG A 128 10.45 7.26 18.40
N LEU A 129 10.94 8.49 18.64
CA LEU A 129 11.98 9.12 17.83
C LEU A 129 13.36 8.47 18.03
N GLN A 130 13.55 7.75 19.13
CA GLN A 130 14.85 7.17 19.50
C GLN A 130 15.01 5.71 19.05
N ALA A 131 13.93 5.09 18.54
CA ALA A 131 13.87 3.67 18.16
C ALA A 131 13.86 3.43 16.64
N VAL A 132 13.83 4.50 15.83
CA VAL A 132 13.96 4.45 14.37
C VAL A 132 15.24 5.17 13.97
#